data_AF-A0A2W5FWC9-F1
#
_entry.id   AF-A0A2W5FWC9-F1
#
_cell.length_a   1.000
_cell.length_b   1.000
_cell.length_c   1.000
_cell.angle_alpha   90.00
_cell.angle_beta   90.00
_cell.angle_gamma   90.00
#
_symmetry.space_group_name_H-M   'P 1'
#
loop_
_entity.id
_entity.type
_entity.pdbx_description
1 polymer ?
#
loop_
_entity_poly.entity_id
_entity_poly.type
_entity_poly.pdbx_seq_one_letter_code
_entity_poly.pdbx_strand_id
1 'polypeptide(L)'
;KNVKLTGDFNGDSYLDFIYNNGLVKLGALDNENFTNISTNKYFNYTSVVVSSLIDSDGSIFNGNGVIQVEDNKLVGYVLKNNQFQKVFEKEIFSSVCSDSNYANCSYGITLKEGDINGDGITDAFITAKAYIQEYYPCDEPGGPQLKNIPPGYCVRTVESNIGNFVVDLKNTNNPVSIYFNDALIADTSADKYIDIDGDGKIEVLNIANDKWTVYEFVKNGTNQYLKKIKFSANLADYRENEFPILYGDYNGDGKLDFAIPTANKSYNWRFYIGTGNGFTNHVKNDFLFYRNPIKDSSNGYVWNINQYFYSVSDLNRDGKSDISCTFSYNQIIQG
;
A
#
# COMPACT_ATOMS: atom_id res chain seq x y z
N LYS A 1 9.56 7.75 -12.75
CA LYS A 1 9.79 8.26 -11.36
C LYS A 1 8.60 8.02 -10.43
N ASN A 2 7.42 7.63 -10.90
CA ASN A 2 6.25 7.33 -10.06
C ASN A 2 5.55 6.04 -10.52
N VAL A 3 6.30 4.95 -10.75
CA VAL A 3 5.69 3.64 -10.95
C VAL A 3 5.33 3.07 -9.59
N LYS A 4 4.03 2.92 -9.33
CA LYS A 4 3.48 2.56 -8.02
C LYS A 4 2.86 1.16 -8.00
N LEU A 5 2.49 0.64 -9.16
CA LEU A 5 1.75 -0.61 -9.34
C LEU A 5 2.23 -1.28 -10.63
N THR A 6 2.24 -2.61 -10.64
CA THR A 6 2.55 -3.50 -11.76
C THR A 6 1.69 -4.75 -11.62
N GLY A 7 1.23 -5.32 -12.73
CA GLY A 7 0.45 -6.57 -12.73
C GLY A 7 0.34 -7.15 -14.13
N ASP A 8 0.04 -8.44 -14.19
CA ASP A 8 -0.30 -9.21 -15.38
C ASP A 8 -1.82 -9.37 -15.38
N PHE A 9 -2.51 -8.60 -16.23
CA PHE A 9 -3.97 -8.46 -16.21
C PHE A 9 -4.69 -9.33 -17.24
N ASN A 10 -3.94 -9.88 -18.20
CA ASN A 10 -4.48 -10.76 -19.24
C ASN A 10 -4.14 -12.24 -18.97
N GLY A 11 -3.28 -12.52 -17.98
CA GLY A 11 -2.89 -13.87 -17.56
C GLY A 11 -1.87 -14.53 -18.49
N ASP A 12 -1.14 -13.75 -19.29
CA ASP A 12 -0.14 -14.25 -20.25
C ASP A 12 1.28 -14.33 -19.67
N SER A 13 1.45 -14.03 -18.38
CA SER A 13 2.73 -13.98 -17.66
C SER A 13 3.68 -12.86 -18.08
N TYR A 14 3.22 -11.88 -18.87
CA TYR A 14 3.93 -10.65 -19.18
C TYR A 14 3.34 -9.45 -18.42
N LEU A 15 4.16 -8.42 -18.25
CA LEU A 15 3.79 -7.22 -17.52
C LEU A 15 2.92 -6.31 -18.40
N ASP A 16 1.61 -6.29 -18.16
CA ASP A 16 0.64 -5.48 -18.93
C ASP A 16 0.51 -4.01 -18.47
N PHE A 17 1.09 -3.67 -17.31
CA PHE A 17 0.68 -2.50 -16.53
C PHE A 17 1.87 -1.61 -16.11
N ILE A 18 1.76 -0.29 -16.36
CA ILE A 18 2.60 0.73 -15.73
C ILE A 18 1.72 1.88 -15.22
N TYR A 19 1.63 2.05 -13.90
CA TYR A 19 1.08 3.27 -13.29
C TYR A 19 2.12 4.39 -13.37
N ASN A 20 1.79 5.57 -13.89
CA ASN A 20 2.70 6.72 -13.86
C ASN A 20 1.92 8.03 -13.68
N ASN A 21 2.19 8.76 -12.61
CA ASN A 21 1.57 10.06 -12.29
C ASN A 21 0.03 10.06 -12.22
N GLY A 22 -0.59 9.04 -11.61
CA GLY A 22 -2.06 8.95 -11.49
C GLY A 22 -2.76 8.45 -12.76
N LEU A 23 -2.01 8.23 -13.83
CA LEU A 23 -2.51 7.59 -15.05
C LEU A 23 -2.14 6.11 -14.99
N VAL A 24 -3.15 5.25 -14.94
CA VAL A 24 -2.99 3.83 -15.24
C VAL A 24 -2.82 3.71 -16.75
N LYS A 25 -1.63 3.29 -17.21
CA LYS A 25 -1.41 2.93 -18.61
C LYS A 25 -1.36 1.42 -18.70
N LEU A 26 -2.31 0.88 -19.45
CA LEU A 26 -2.24 -0.47 -19.96
C LEU A 26 -1.40 -0.45 -21.23
N GLY A 27 -0.46 -1.37 -21.33
CA GLY A 27 0.18 -1.64 -22.60
C GLY A 27 0.87 -2.99 -22.60
N ALA A 28 0.70 -3.69 -23.72
CA ALA A 28 1.43 -4.91 -23.97
C ALA A 28 2.78 -4.56 -24.60
N LEU A 29 3.83 -5.29 -24.19
CA LEU A 29 5.10 -5.34 -24.90
C LEU A 29 4.98 -6.40 -26.00
N ASP A 30 4.79 -5.99 -27.25
CA ASP A 30 4.95 -6.89 -28.40
C ASP A 30 6.31 -6.61 -29.05
N ASN A 31 7.21 -7.59 -28.96
CA ASN A 31 8.48 -7.66 -29.68
C ASN A 31 9.17 -6.30 -29.89
N GLU A 32 9.35 -5.53 -28.80
CA GLU A 32 10.04 -4.22 -28.67
C GLU A 32 9.16 -2.96 -28.58
N ASN A 33 7.84 -3.03 -28.80
CA ASN A 33 6.96 -1.85 -28.72
C ASN A 33 5.95 -1.92 -27.57
N PHE A 34 5.92 -0.88 -26.73
CA PHE A 34 4.87 -0.69 -25.72
C PHE A 34 3.65 0.00 -26.37
N THR A 35 2.57 -0.75 -26.57
CA THR A 35 1.34 -0.21 -27.17
C THR A 35 0.39 0.27 -26.09
N ASN A 36 0.10 1.58 -26.02
CA ASN A 36 -0.86 2.11 -25.05
C ASN A 36 -2.29 1.70 -25.40
N ILE A 37 -3.01 1.19 -24.40
CA ILE A 37 -4.45 0.93 -24.47
C ILE A 37 -5.17 2.02 -23.67
N SER A 38 -6.07 2.78 -24.32
CA SER A 38 -6.86 3.81 -23.63
C SER A 38 -8.03 3.18 -22.89
N THR A 39 -8.05 3.32 -21.57
CA THR A 39 -9.11 2.78 -20.70
C THR A 39 -10.17 3.79 -20.31
N ASN A 40 -9.94 5.09 -20.59
CA ASN A 40 -10.79 6.22 -20.20
C ASN A 40 -11.13 6.30 -18.70
N LYS A 41 -10.43 5.57 -17.83
CA LYS A 41 -10.58 5.62 -16.37
C LYS A 41 -9.27 6.05 -15.73
N TYR A 42 -9.38 7.04 -14.87
CA TYR A 42 -8.30 7.47 -13.98
C TYR A 42 -8.61 7.02 -12.56
N PHE A 43 -7.60 6.53 -11.87
CA PHE A 43 -7.72 6.06 -10.51
C PHE A 43 -7.08 7.05 -9.54
N ASN A 44 -7.66 7.13 -8.35
CA ASN A 44 -7.19 7.99 -7.28
C ASN A 44 -5.80 7.52 -6.80
N TYR A 45 -5.02 8.42 -6.22
CA TYR A 45 -3.67 8.11 -5.72
C TYR A 45 -3.67 7.06 -4.58
N THR A 46 -4.83 6.84 -3.95
CA THR A 46 -5.08 5.85 -2.88
C THR A 46 -5.60 4.52 -3.40
N SER A 47 -5.80 4.36 -4.72
CA SER A 47 -6.25 3.10 -5.32
C SER A 47 -5.26 1.97 -5.07
N VAL A 48 -5.80 0.74 -5.00
CA VAL A 48 -5.06 -0.49 -4.71
C VAL A 48 -5.44 -1.54 -5.75
N VAL A 49 -4.44 -2.23 -6.32
CA VAL A 49 -4.65 -3.45 -7.10
C VAL A 49 -4.88 -4.58 -6.11
N VAL A 50 -5.93 -5.36 -6.33
CA VAL A 50 -6.31 -6.43 -5.41
C VAL A 50 -5.90 -7.80 -5.95
N SER A 51 -5.58 -8.68 -5.01
CA SER A 51 -5.25 -10.08 -5.29
C SER A 51 -6.39 -10.84 -5.96
N SER A 52 -7.64 -10.56 -5.60
CA SER A 52 -8.84 -11.14 -6.22
C SER A 52 -10.04 -10.20 -6.18
N LEU A 53 -10.88 -10.24 -7.22
CA LEU A 53 -12.15 -9.52 -7.27
C LEU A 53 -13.20 -10.30 -8.06
N ILE A 54 -14.44 -10.29 -7.58
CA ILE A 54 -15.58 -10.92 -8.26
C ILE A 54 -16.16 -9.96 -9.29
N ASP A 55 -16.34 -10.45 -10.51
CA ASP A 55 -16.98 -9.70 -11.58
C ASP A 55 -18.52 -9.79 -11.51
N SER A 56 -19.21 -8.90 -12.24
CA SER A 56 -20.65 -8.92 -12.47
C SER A 56 -21.25 -10.26 -12.93
N ASP A 57 -20.48 -11.12 -13.62
CA ASP A 57 -20.90 -12.45 -14.04
C ASP A 57 -20.64 -13.55 -12.98
N GLY A 58 -20.04 -13.18 -11.83
CA GLY A 58 -19.68 -14.08 -10.74
C GLY A 58 -18.32 -14.77 -10.88
N SER A 59 -17.58 -14.51 -11.97
CA SER A 59 -16.21 -15.02 -12.11
C SER A 59 -15.23 -14.29 -11.20
N ILE A 60 -14.20 -15.00 -10.74
CA ILE A 60 -13.13 -14.45 -9.89
C ILE A 60 -11.94 -14.15 -10.78
N PHE A 61 -11.49 -12.90 -10.77
CA PHE A 61 -10.27 -12.49 -11.46
C PHE A 61 -9.16 -12.25 -10.44
N ASN A 62 -8.11 -13.08 -10.49
CA ASN A 62 -6.93 -12.90 -9.66
C ASN A 62 -5.99 -11.88 -10.29
N GLY A 63 -5.48 -10.94 -9.49
CA GLY A 63 -4.52 -9.91 -9.92
C GLY A 63 -5.08 -8.79 -10.79
N ASN A 64 -6.37 -8.85 -11.15
CA ASN A 64 -6.92 -8.00 -12.24
C ASN A 64 -7.96 -6.96 -11.79
N GLY A 65 -8.14 -6.82 -10.47
CA GLY A 65 -9.07 -5.86 -9.87
C GLY A 65 -8.36 -4.61 -9.37
N VAL A 66 -9.03 -3.46 -9.45
CA VAL A 66 -8.60 -2.22 -8.79
C VAL A 66 -9.73 -1.70 -7.92
N ILE A 67 -9.44 -1.43 -6.65
CA ILE A 67 -10.37 -0.78 -5.73
C ILE A 67 -9.92 0.65 -5.41
N GLN A 68 -10.89 1.52 -5.16
CA GLN A 68 -10.65 2.86 -4.65
C GLN A 68 -11.85 3.37 -3.86
N VAL A 69 -11.63 4.41 -3.07
CA VAL A 69 -12.73 5.14 -2.43
C VAL A 69 -13.07 6.37 -3.27
N GLU A 70 -14.34 6.48 -3.66
CA GLU A 70 -14.95 7.64 -4.30
C GLU A 70 -15.93 8.26 -3.30
N ASP A 71 -15.61 9.45 -2.79
CA ASP A 71 -16.31 10.13 -1.69
C ASP A 71 -16.42 9.25 -0.43
N ASN A 72 -17.60 8.67 -0.19
CA ASN A 72 -17.89 7.81 0.95
C ASN A 72 -18.16 6.34 0.56
N LYS A 73 -17.86 5.97 -0.69
CA LYS A 73 -18.11 4.64 -1.25
C LYS A 73 -16.81 3.94 -1.63
N LEU A 74 -16.70 2.66 -1.28
CA LEU A 74 -15.72 1.76 -1.88
C LEU A 74 -16.26 1.31 -3.23
N VAL A 75 -15.45 1.45 -4.28
CA VAL A 75 -15.76 0.98 -5.62
C VAL A 75 -14.67 0.05 -6.11
N GLY A 76 -15.06 -1.01 -6.82
CA GLY A 76 -14.16 -1.98 -7.42
C GLY A 76 -14.38 -2.08 -8.92
N TYR A 77 -13.27 -2.17 -9.66
CA TYR A 77 -13.24 -2.23 -11.10
C TYR A 77 -12.46 -3.44 -11.58
N VAL A 78 -12.96 -4.12 -12.60
CA VAL A 78 -12.25 -5.19 -13.32
C VAL A 78 -11.98 -4.71 -14.75
N LEU A 79 -10.81 -5.06 -15.30
CA LEU A 79 -10.49 -4.78 -16.68
C LEU A 79 -11.17 -5.80 -17.60
N LYS A 80 -12.08 -5.34 -18.46
CA LYS A 80 -12.77 -6.16 -19.47
C LYS A 80 -12.85 -5.43 -20.79
N ASN A 81 -12.42 -6.10 -21.87
CA ASN A 81 -12.41 -5.53 -23.23
C ASN A 81 -11.71 -4.15 -23.29
N ASN A 82 -10.52 -4.04 -22.70
CA ASN A 82 -9.73 -2.80 -22.65
C ASN A 82 -10.41 -1.61 -21.93
N GLN A 83 -11.43 -1.86 -21.12
CA GLN A 83 -12.13 -0.86 -20.32
C GLN A 83 -12.27 -1.33 -18.87
N PHE A 84 -12.13 -0.42 -17.91
CA PHE A 84 -12.43 -0.73 -16.51
C PHE A 84 -13.94 -0.65 -16.27
N GLN A 85 -14.54 -1.77 -15.92
CA GLN A 85 -15.96 -1.88 -15.61
C GLN A 85 -16.14 -1.93 -14.09
N LYS A 86 -17.07 -1.12 -13.57
CA LYS A 86 -17.39 -1.13 -12.14
C LYS A 86 -18.20 -2.37 -11.81
N VAL A 87 -17.68 -3.20 -10.91
CA VAL A 87 -18.29 -4.48 -10.49
C VAL A 87 -18.70 -4.49 -9.02
N PHE A 88 -18.14 -3.59 -8.23
CA PHE A 88 -18.41 -3.48 -6.80
C PHE A 88 -18.68 -2.03 -6.41
N GLU A 89 -19.69 -1.80 -5.57
CA GLU A 89 -19.95 -0.51 -4.94
C GLU A 89 -20.57 -0.74 -3.55
N LYS A 90 -20.02 -0.08 -2.53
CA LYS A 90 -20.53 -0.13 -1.16
C LYS A 90 -20.30 1.20 -0.46
N GLU A 91 -21.35 1.76 0.14
CA GLU A 91 -21.21 2.89 1.06
C GLU A 91 -20.54 2.43 2.36
N ILE A 92 -19.44 3.11 2.74
CA ILE A 92 -18.59 2.73 3.88
C ILE A 92 -19.01 3.50 5.13
N PHE A 93 -19.28 4.80 4.98
CA PHE A 93 -19.64 5.70 6.07
C PHE A 93 -20.60 6.78 5.58
N SER A 94 -21.37 7.37 6.50
CA SER A 94 -22.24 8.50 6.18
C SER A 94 -21.42 9.73 5.82
N SER A 95 -21.80 10.44 4.75
CA SER A 95 -21.11 11.64 4.33
C SER A 95 -21.16 12.71 5.42
N VAL A 96 -19.99 13.20 5.84
CA VAL A 96 -19.86 14.32 6.80
C VAL A 96 -19.58 15.64 6.07
N CYS A 97 -19.31 15.60 4.78
CA CYS A 97 -19.02 16.77 3.93
C CYS A 97 -20.28 17.39 3.28
N SER A 98 -21.48 17.10 3.78
CA SER A 98 -22.74 17.56 3.16
C SER A 98 -23.20 18.95 3.60
N ASP A 99 -22.55 19.57 4.59
CA ASP A 99 -22.93 20.90 5.06
C ASP A 99 -22.44 21.99 4.10
N SER A 100 -23.37 22.76 3.53
CA SER A 100 -23.05 23.87 2.61
C SER A 100 -22.40 25.06 3.29
N ASN A 101 -22.31 25.09 4.63
CA ASN A 101 -21.61 26.13 5.38
C ASN A 101 -20.08 25.92 5.42
N TYR A 102 -19.58 24.75 5.03
CA TYR A 102 -18.14 24.53 4.95
C TYR A 102 -17.56 25.24 3.72
N ALA A 103 -16.44 25.93 3.91
CA ALA A 103 -15.70 26.55 2.81
C ALA A 103 -15.16 25.49 1.84
N ASN A 104 -14.76 24.33 2.39
CA ASN A 104 -14.32 23.16 1.67
C ASN A 104 -14.41 21.94 2.60
N CYS A 105 -14.58 20.75 2.05
CA CYS A 105 -14.51 19.51 2.80
C CYS A 105 -13.93 18.41 1.91
N SER A 106 -13.00 17.64 2.46
CA SER A 106 -12.34 16.55 1.73
C SER A 106 -12.04 15.37 2.65
N TYR A 107 -11.86 14.20 2.05
CA TYR A 107 -11.56 12.97 2.79
C TYR A 107 -10.08 12.58 2.67
N GLY A 108 -9.46 12.29 3.80
CA GLY A 108 -8.20 11.58 3.89
C GLY A 108 -8.44 10.08 3.98
N ILE A 109 -8.11 9.35 2.91
CA ILE A 109 -8.31 7.90 2.84
C ILE A 109 -6.97 7.17 2.82
N THR A 110 -6.83 6.18 3.69
CA THR A 110 -5.85 5.10 3.54
C THR A 110 -6.60 3.83 3.16
N LEU A 111 -6.13 3.14 2.12
CA LEU A 111 -6.73 1.92 1.61
C LEU A 111 -5.65 0.83 1.50
N LYS A 112 -5.96 -0.36 2.01
CA LYS A 112 -5.14 -1.57 1.94
C LYS A 112 -6.04 -2.75 1.56
N GLU A 113 -5.44 -3.81 1.04
CA GLU A 113 -6.13 -5.06 0.67
C GLU A 113 -5.55 -6.24 1.45
N GLY A 114 -6.33 -7.33 1.51
CA GLY A 114 -5.98 -8.57 2.18
C GLY A 114 -7.22 -9.39 2.52
N ASP A 115 -7.13 -10.72 2.48
CA ASP A 115 -8.22 -11.62 2.89
C ASP A 115 -8.17 -11.88 4.40
N ILE A 116 -9.08 -11.28 5.16
CA ILE A 116 -9.15 -11.41 6.62
C ILE A 116 -9.77 -12.73 7.07
N ASN A 117 -10.53 -13.37 6.18
CA ASN A 117 -11.43 -14.47 6.54
C ASN A 117 -11.03 -15.81 5.90
N GLY A 118 -10.09 -15.78 4.96
CA GLY A 118 -9.48 -16.94 4.29
C GLY A 118 -10.38 -17.57 3.24
N ASP A 119 -11.30 -16.83 2.64
CA ASP A 119 -12.23 -17.34 1.63
C ASP A 119 -11.77 -17.17 0.18
N GLY A 120 -10.56 -16.63 -0.01
CA GLY A 120 -9.90 -16.41 -1.29
C GLY A 120 -10.32 -15.11 -1.99
N ILE A 121 -11.24 -14.34 -1.40
CA ILE A 121 -11.64 -13.02 -1.89
C ILE A 121 -11.05 -11.95 -0.98
N THR A 122 -10.41 -10.94 -1.57
CA THR A 122 -9.85 -9.85 -0.77
C THR A 122 -10.93 -9.13 0.05
N ASP A 123 -10.53 -8.61 1.21
CA ASP A 123 -11.21 -7.53 1.91
C ASP A 123 -10.48 -6.21 1.70
N ALA A 124 -11.17 -5.09 1.93
CA ALA A 124 -10.59 -3.75 1.93
C ALA A 124 -10.52 -3.21 3.36
N PHE A 125 -9.34 -2.75 3.75
CA PHE A 125 -9.10 -2.06 5.02
C PHE A 125 -8.98 -0.56 4.77
N ILE A 126 -9.87 0.21 5.37
CA ILE A 126 -10.01 1.64 5.12
C ILE A 126 -9.88 2.41 6.43
N THR A 127 -8.96 3.38 6.47
CA THR A 127 -8.96 4.44 7.49
C THR A 127 -9.42 5.73 6.84
N ALA A 128 -10.46 6.34 7.38
CA ALA A 128 -11.07 7.55 6.86
C ALA A 128 -11.00 8.71 7.86
N LYS A 129 -10.61 9.88 7.36
CA LYS A 129 -10.61 11.17 8.06
C LYS A 129 -11.32 12.21 7.20
N ALA A 130 -11.96 13.19 7.83
CA ALA A 130 -12.45 14.39 7.15
C ALA A 130 -11.56 15.58 7.48
N TYR A 131 -11.26 16.39 6.46
CA TYR A 131 -10.62 17.69 6.58
C TYR A 131 -11.65 18.75 6.22
N ILE A 132 -12.22 19.37 7.25
CA ILE A 132 -13.31 20.33 7.13
C ILE A 132 -12.74 21.74 7.26
N GLN A 133 -13.02 22.60 6.28
CA GLN A 133 -12.68 24.01 6.33
C GLN A 133 -13.88 24.83 6.80
N GLU A 134 -13.79 25.37 8.02
CA GLU A 134 -14.86 26.13 8.66
C GLU A 134 -14.56 27.64 8.64
N TYR A 135 -15.61 28.44 8.43
CA TYR A 135 -15.54 29.89 8.61
C TYR A 135 -15.57 30.28 10.08
N TYR A 136 -14.77 31.26 10.48
CA TYR A 136 -14.86 31.88 11.81
C TYR A 136 -14.60 33.40 11.75
N PRO A 137 -15.20 34.21 12.64
CA PRO A 137 -14.98 35.66 12.66
C PRO A 137 -13.53 35.99 13.01
N CYS A 138 -12.91 36.92 12.29
CA CYS A 138 -11.56 37.40 12.62
C CYS A 138 -11.40 38.89 12.30
N ASP A 139 -10.63 39.59 13.13
CA ASP A 139 -10.54 41.06 13.13
C ASP A 139 -9.56 41.64 12.09
N GLU A 140 -8.84 40.81 11.30
CA GLU A 140 -7.88 41.32 10.30
C GLU A 140 -8.02 40.72 8.88
N PRO A 141 -8.02 41.57 7.84
CA PRO A 141 -7.89 41.15 6.44
C PRO A 141 -6.41 40.88 6.11
N GLY A 142 -5.82 39.82 6.67
CA GLY A 142 -4.36 39.61 6.57
C GLY A 142 -3.86 38.17 6.38
N GLY A 143 -4.73 37.15 6.47
CA GLY A 143 -4.33 35.78 6.12
C GLY A 143 -4.16 35.60 4.60
N PRO A 144 -3.39 34.60 4.12
CA PRO A 144 -3.31 34.30 2.69
C PRO A 144 -4.73 34.14 2.15
N GLN A 145 -5.14 35.10 1.33
CA GLN A 145 -6.47 35.22 0.75
C GLN A 145 -6.70 33.99 -0.15
N LEU A 146 -7.28 32.93 0.41
CA LEU A 146 -7.93 31.93 -0.42
C LEU A 146 -9.02 32.67 -1.21
N LYS A 147 -8.98 32.58 -2.54
CA LYS A 147 -10.02 33.17 -3.39
C LYS A 147 -11.39 32.73 -2.85
N ASN A 148 -12.30 33.69 -2.62
CA ASN A 148 -13.70 33.51 -2.21
C ASN A 148 -14.02 33.38 -0.71
N ILE A 149 -13.24 33.96 0.21
CA ILE A 149 -13.67 34.08 1.62
C ILE A 149 -14.55 35.34 1.80
N PRO A 150 -15.75 35.25 2.42
CA PRO A 150 -16.56 36.43 2.74
C PRO A 150 -15.82 37.44 3.64
N PRO A 151 -16.00 38.76 3.45
CA PRO A 151 -15.37 39.77 4.30
C PRO A 151 -15.69 39.58 5.80
N GLY A 152 -14.67 39.67 6.66
CA GLY A 152 -14.81 39.50 8.12
C GLY A 152 -14.70 38.06 8.63
N TYR A 153 -14.44 37.10 7.73
CA TYR A 153 -14.24 35.70 8.08
C TYR A 153 -12.84 35.22 7.71
N CYS A 154 -12.32 34.30 8.52
CA CYS A 154 -11.14 33.50 8.26
C CYS A 154 -11.54 32.02 8.12
N VAL A 155 -10.65 31.19 7.59
CA VAL A 155 -10.86 29.74 7.43
C VAL A 155 -9.87 28.99 8.31
N ARG A 156 -10.35 28.01 9.07
CA ARG A 156 -9.50 27.03 9.76
C ARG A 156 -9.82 25.62 9.24
N THR A 157 -8.85 24.73 9.29
CA THR A 157 -9.06 23.31 8.97
C THR A 157 -9.20 22.51 10.25
N VAL A 158 -10.28 21.76 10.38
CA VAL A 158 -10.54 20.81 11.46
C VAL A 158 -10.41 19.40 10.89
N GLU A 159 -9.58 18.58 11.54
CA GLU A 159 -9.47 17.15 11.24
C GLU A 159 -10.46 16.38 12.12
N SER A 160 -11.28 15.52 11.50
CA SER A 160 -12.21 14.64 12.21
C SER A 160 -11.96 13.19 11.80
N ASN A 161 -11.77 12.30 12.78
CA ASN A 161 -11.64 10.87 12.54
C ASN A 161 -13.02 10.28 12.23
N ILE A 162 -13.21 9.71 11.04
CA ILE A 162 -14.46 9.07 10.65
C ILE A 162 -14.48 7.64 11.18
N GLY A 163 -13.39 6.91 10.98
CA GLY A 163 -13.26 5.55 11.49
C GLY A 163 -12.36 4.66 10.66
N ASN A 164 -12.34 3.40 11.08
CA ASN A 164 -11.56 2.30 10.54
C ASN A 164 -12.54 1.20 10.14
N PHE A 165 -12.50 0.78 8.88
CA PHE A 165 -13.49 -0.09 8.28
C PHE A 165 -12.84 -1.30 7.60
N VAL A 166 -13.55 -2.42 7.63
CA VAL A 166 -13.28 -3.60 6.82
C VAL A 166 -14.50 -3.84 5.94
N VAL A 167 -14.30 -3.91 4.63
CA VAL A 167 -15.34 -4.25 3.67
C VAL A 167 -14.96 -5.56 3.01
N ASP A 168 -15.83 -6.55 3.11
CA ASP A 168 -15.71 -7.83 2.41
C ASP A 168 -16.20 -7.67 0.97
N LEU A 169 -15.32 -7.90 -0.02
CA LEU A 169 -15.61 -7.69 -1.43
C LEU A 169 -16.37 -8.87 -2.06
N LYS A 170 -16.55 -9.98 -1.33
CA LYS A 170 -17.27 -11.15 -1.84
C LYS A 170 -18.73 -10.89 -2.14
N ASN A 171 -19.37 -10.00 -1.40
CA ASN A 171 -20.77 -9.65 -1.63
C ASN A 171 -21.06 -8.22 -1.18
N THR A 172 -21.61 -7.41 -2.09
CA THR A 172 -22.02 -6.03 -1.78
C THR A 172 -23.08 -5.93 -0.69
N ASN A 173 -23.83 -7.00 -0.42
CA ASN A 173 -24.79 -7.07 0.68
C ASN A 173 -24.15 -7.31 2.04
N ASN A 174 -22.88 -7.74 2.09
CA ASN A 174 -22.18 -7.93 3.36
C ASN A 174 -22.12 -6.60 4.12
N PRO A 175 -22.33 -6.63 5.45
CA PRO A 175 -22.27 -5.42 6.24
C PRO A 175 -20.83 -4.88 6.28
N VAL A 176 -20.71 -3.55 6.31
CA VAL A 176 -19.41 -2.91 6.59
C VAL A 176 -19.06 -3.21 8.05
N SER A 177 -17.86 -3.74 8.26
CA SER A 177 -17.32 -3.95 9.60
C SER A 177 -16.47 -2.77 10.01
N ILE A 178 -16.37 -2.53 11.31
CA ILE A 178 -15.42 -1.57 11.88
C ILE A 178 -14.30 -2.32 12.59
N TYR A 179 -13.11 -1.74 12.64
CA TYR A 179 -12.04 -2.28 13.47
C TYR A 179 -11.47 -1.23 14.43
N PHE A 180 -11.12 -1.70 15.62
CA PHE A 180 -10.45 -0.89 16.63
C PHE A 180 -9.01 -1.37 16.80
N ASN A 181 -8.11 -0.44 17.07
CA ASN A 181 -6.76 -0.77 17.49
C ASN A 181 -6.77 -0.98 19.00
N ASP A 182 -6.13 -2.04 19.47
CA ASP A 182 -5.88 -2.24 20.89
C ASP A 182 -5.04 -1.06 21.44
N ALA A 183 -5.14 -0.81 22.74
CA ALA A 183 -4.39 0.24 23.38
C ALA A 183 -2.89 0.05 23.09
N LEU A 184 -2.21 1.13 22.66
CA LEU A 184 -0.80 1.18 22.25
C LEU A 184 -0.48 0.82 20.78
N ILE A 185 -1.48 0.60 19.92
CA ILE A 185 -1.26 0.39 18.48
C ILE A 185 -1.63 1.65 17.69
N ALA A 186 -0.67 2.14 16.90
CA ALA A 186 -0.91 3.15 15.88
C ALA A 186 -0.74 2.51 14.50
N ASP A 187 -1.70 2.71 13.60
CA ASP A 187 -1.54 2.32 12.20
C ASP A 187 -0.45 3.19 11.58
N THR A 188 0.56 2.55 10.99
CA THR A 188 1.67 3.27 10.35
C THR A 188 1.70 2.98 8.85
N SER A 189 2.35 3.86 8.09
CA SER A 189 2.60 3.60 6.67
C SER A 189 3.51 2.40 6.43
N ALA A 190 4.24 1.92 7.45
CA ALA A 190 5.10 0.75 7.39
C ALA A 190 4.36 -0.58 7.52
N ASP A 191 3.06 -0.56 7.86
CA ASP A 191 2.24 -1.75 8.01
C ASP A 191 2.05 -2.47 6.67
N LYS A 192 2.40 -3.77 6.67
CA LYS A 192 2.23 -4.71 5.56
C LYS A 192 1.14 -5.72 5.89
N TYR A 193 0.09 -5.73 5.08
CA TYR A 193 -1.01 -6.68 5.17
C TYR A 193 -0.62 -7.87 4.30
N ILE A 194 -0.40 -9.02 4.92
CA ILE A 194 0.14 -10.22 4.26
C ILE A 194 -0.11 -11.44 5.15
N ASP A 195 -0.31 -12.60 4.52
CA ASP A 195 -0.37 -13.89 5.20
C ASP A 195 1.04 -14.27 5.69
N ILE A 196 1.23 -14.32 7.02
CA ILE A 196 2.55 -14.57 7.61
C ILE A 196 2.74 -16.05 7.94
N ASP A 197 1.68 -16.74 8.33
CA ASP A 197 1.73 -18.11 8.82
C ASP A 197 1.26 -19.16 7.80
N GLY A 198 0.83 -18.73 6.62
CA GLY A 198 0.44 -19.56 5.49
C GLY A 198 -0.96 -20.16 5.64
N ASP A 199 -1.82 -19.58 6.51
CA ASP A 199 -3.17 -20.09 6.77
C ASP A 199 -4.25 -19.54 5.82
N GLY A 200 -3.85 -18.67 4.88
CA GLY A 200 -4.72 -18.01 3.91
C GLY A 200 -5.40 -16.76 4.45
N LYS A 201 -5.16 -16.35 5.70
CA LYS A 201 -5.67 -15.10 6.27
C LYS A 201 -4.54 -14.11 6.44
N ILE A 202 -4.88 -12.83 6.37
CA ILE A 202 -3.89 -11.79 6.58
C ILE A 202 -3.58 -11.55 8.05
N GLU A 203 -2.31 -11.25 8.29
CA GLU A 203 -1.86 -10.48 9.42
C GLU A 203 -1.37 -9.09 8.97
N VAL A 204 -0.93 -8.30 9.94
CA VAL A 204 -0.18 -7.07 9.68
C VAL A 204 1.22 -7.17 10.26
N LEU A 205 2.24 -7.14 9.39
CA LEU A 205 3.64 -7.05 9.79
C LEU A 205 4.10 -5.59 9.81
N ASN A 206 4.64 -5.16 10.94
CA ASN A 206 5.35 -3.91 11.09
C ASN A 206 6.80 -4.18 11.46
N ILE A 207 7.73 -3.61 10.71
CA ILE A 207 9.17 -3.67 10.99
C ILE A 207 9.68 -2.24 11.06
N ALA A 208 9.92 -1.77 12.28
CA ALA A 208 10.34 -0.41 12.55
C ALA A 208 11.39 -0.39 13.65
N ASN A 209 12.36 0.53 13.53
CA ASN A 209 13.47 0.67 14.47
C ASN A 209 14.22 -0.66 14.65
N ASP A 210 14.25 -1.18 15.87
CA ASP A 210 14.92 -2.40 16.31
C ASP A 210 13.93 -3.56 16.56
N LYS A 211 12.70 -3.50 16.02
CA LYS A 211 11.65 -4.47 16.33
C LYS A 211 10.83 -4.87 15.10
N TRP A 212 10.38 -6.11 15.09
CA TRP A 212 9.26 -6.56 14.28
C TRP A 212 8.06 -6.90 15.17
N THR A 213 6.88 -6.50 14.73
CA THR A 213 5.61 -6.76 15.42
C THR A 213 4.60 -7.28 14.41
N VAL A 214 3.97 -8.39 14.74
CA VAL A 214 2.86 -8.98 13.99
C VAL A 214 1.57 -8.65 14.72
N TYR A 215 0.60 -8.09 14.01
CA TYR A 215 -0.75 -7.86 14.50
C TYR A 215 -1.73 -8.84 13.86
N GLU A 216 -2.73 -9.24 14.62
CA GLU A 216 -3.87 -10.02 14.14
C GLU A 216 -5.16 -9.21 14.28
N PHE A 217 -6.14 -9.51 13.42
CA PHE A 217 -7.52 -9.05 13.60
C PHE A 217 -8.36 -10.15 14.22
N VAL A 218 -8.93 -9.89 15.40
CA VAL A 218 -9.85 -10.82 16.05
C VAL A 218 -11.27 -10.26 16.02
N LYS A 219 -12.27 -11.12 15.79
CA LYS A 219 -13.68 -10.71 15.88
C LYS A 219 -13.98 -10.27 17.32
N ASN A 220 -14.53 -9.07 17.48
CA ASN A 220 -14.86 -8.45 18.76
C ASN A 220 -16.36 -8.15 18.91
N GLY A 221 -17.19 -8.70 18.03
CA GLY A 221 -18.64 -8.49 18.00
C GLY A 221 -19.19 -8.67 16.58
N THR A 222 -20.49 -8.43 16.42
CA THR A 222 -21.13 -8.41 15.11
C THR A 222 -20.55 -7.25 14.28
N ASN A 223 -19.91 -7.57 13.15
CA ASN A 223 -19.27 -6.61 12.24
C ASN A 223 -18.20 -5.75 12.94
N GLN A 224 -17.50 -6.32 13.91
CA GLN A 224 -16.45 -5.64 14.66
C GLN A 224 -15.21 -6.50 14.75
N TYR A 225 -14.06 -5.88 14.50
CA TYR A 225 -12.74 -6.47 14.69
C TYR A 225 -11.92 -5.67 15.71
N LEU A 226 -10.99 -6.34 16.38
CA LEU A 226 -9.94 -5.73 17.19
C LEU A 226 -8.60 -6.11 16.56
N LYS A 227 -7.83 -5.11 16.12
CA LYS A 227 -6.43 -5.27 15.73
C LYS A 227 -5.59 -5.25 17.00
N LYS A 228 -4.91 -6.36 17.31
CA LYS A 228 -4.06 -6.48 18.50
C LYS A 228 -2.71 -7.12 18.15
N ILE A 229 -1.74 -7.02 19.04
CA ILE A 229 -0.44 -7.69 18.86
C ILE A 229 -0.64 -9.22 18.96
N LYS A 230 -0.25 -9.94 17.91
CA LYS A 230 -0.14 -11.41 17.88
C LYS A 230 1.21 -11.81 18.49
N PHE A 231 2.30 -11.35 17.89
CA PHE A 231 3.67 -11.63 18.31
C PHE A 231 4.59 -10.42 18.10
N SER A 232 5.70 -10.35 18.84
CA SER A 232 6.70 -9.31 18.61
C SER A 232 8.04 -9.70 19.19
N ALA A 233 9.14 -9.33 18.53
CA ALA A 233 10.49 -9.46 19.08
C ALA A 233 11.43 -8.42 18.48
N ASN A 234 12.61 -8.29 19.09
CA ASN A 234 13.65 -7.41 18.59
C ASN A 234 14.27 -8.00 17.31
N LEU A 235 14.67 -7.11 16.40
CA LEU A 235 15.60 -7.43 15.34
C LEU A 235 16.97 -7.73 15.95
N ALA A 236 17.73 -8.64 15.34
CA ALA A 236 19.06 -8.99 15.80
C ALA A 236 20.11 -7.91 15.45
N ASP A 237 19.86 -7.12 14.41
CA ASP A 237 20.67 -5.95 14.04
C ASP A 237 19.80 -4.68 14.07
N TYR A 238 20.41 -3.53 14.32
CA TYR A 238 19.75 -2.24 14.18
C TYR A 238 19.42 -1.99 12.70
N ARG A 239 18.15 -1.68 12.41
CA ARG A 239 17.70 -1.34 11.06
C ARG A 239 17.66 0.17 10.89
N GLU A 240 18.54 0.70 10.04
CA GLU A 240 18.44 2.09 9.57
C GLU A 240 17.18 2.25 8.69
N ASN A 241 16.59 3.45 8.68
CA ASN A 241 15.34 3.70 7.95
C ASN A 241 15.47 3.44 6.44
N GLU A 242 16.66 3.65 5.88
CA GLU A 242 16.99 3.43 4.48
C GLU A 242 17.08 1.95 4.10
N PHE A 243 17.23 1.05 5.07
CA PHE A 243 17.45 -0.37 4.77
C PHE A 243 16.19 -0.97 4.15
N PRO A 244 16.30 -1.61 2.97
CA PRO A 244 15.18 -2.32 2.38
C PRO A 244 14.79 -3.49 3.28
N ILE A 245 13.51 -3.86 3.21
CA ILE A 245 13.01 -5.11 3.74
C ILE A 245 12.55 -5.92 2.54
N LEU A 246 13.16 -7.08 2.33
CA LEU A 246 12.87 -7.95 1.21
C LEU A 246 11.98 -9.09 1.68
N TYR A 247 10.68 -8.96 1.46
CA TYR A 247 9.67 -9.96 1.80
C TYR A 247 9.61 -11.05 0.72
N GLY A 248 9.51 -12.31 1.13
CA GLY A 248 9.37 -13.47 0.23
C GLY A 248 9.24 -14.77 1.01
N ASP A 249 9.22 -15.90 0.33
CA ASP A 249 9.36 -17.25 0.92
C ASP A 249 10.71 -17.82 0.47
N TYR A 250 11.75 -17.70 1.30
CA TYR A 250 13.12 -18.06 0.88
C TYR A 250 13.44 -19.54 1.14
N ASN A 251 12.65 -20.22 1.97
CA ASN A 251 12.86 -21.63 2.30
C ASN A 251 11.88 -22.57 1.57
N GLY A 252 10.81 -22.05 0.96
CA GLY A 252 9.79 -22.76 0.19
C GLY A 252 8.73 -23.43 1.06
N ASP A 253 8.47 -22.92 2.27
CA ASP A 253 7.57 -23.54 3.25
C ASP A 253 6.17 -22.90 3.31
N GLY A 254 5.90 -21.95 2.41
CA GLY A 254 4.64 -21.24 2.26
C GLY A 254 4.39 -20.14 3.29
N LYS A 255 5.36 -19.84 4.17
CA LYS A 255 5.24 -18.76 5.16
C LYS A 255 6.04 -17.55 4.73
N LEU A 256 5.68 -16.40 5.28
CA LEU A 256 6.43 -15.19 5.03
C LEU A 256 7.79 -15.25 5.71
N ASP A 257 8.83 -15.02 4.93
CA ASP A 257 10.17 -14.67 5.36
C ASP A 257 10.47 -13.19 5.03
N PHE A 258 11.54 -12.65 5.62
CA PHE A 258 12.10 -11.39 5.15
C PHE A 258 13.61 -11.30 5.32
N ALA A 259 14.27 -10.49 4.49
CA ALA A 259 15.70 -10.22 4.57
C ALA A 259 16.00 -8.73 4.71
N ILE A 260 17.00 -8.39 5.54
CA ILE A 260 17.47 -7.02 5.81
C ILE A 260 19.00 -7.00 5.77
N PRO A 261 19.65 -5.97 5.19
CA PRO A 261 21.10 -5.81 5.30
C PRO A 261 21.54 -5.68 6.75
N THR A 262 22.70 -6.24 7.11
CA THR A 262 23.19 -6.12 8.50
C THR A 262 23.83 -4.76 8.81
N ALA A 263 24.25 -4.03 7.77
CA ALA A 263 24.87 -2.71 7.87
C ALA A 263 24.91 -1.99 6.51
N ASN A 264 25.10 -0.67 6.52
CA ASN A 264 25.41 0.10 5.32
C ASN A 264 26.79 -0.29 4.76
N LYS A 265 26.91 -0.40 3.42
CA LYS A 265 28.12 -0.85 2.70
C LYS A 265 28.55 -2.27 3.08
N SER A 266 27.57 -3.18 3.19
CA SER A 266 27.76 -4.57 3.59
C SER A 266 27.38 -5.54 2.47
N TYR A 267 28.02 -6.72 2.45
CA TYR A 267 27.57 -7.88 1.66
C TYR A 267 26.73 -8.87 2.48
N ASN A 268 26.60 -8.61 3.78
CA ASN A 268 25.94 -9.52 4.70
C ASN A 268 24.48 -9.10 4.87
N TRP A 269 23.61 -10.10 4.81
CA TRP A 269 22.18 -9.95 4.99
C TRP A 269 21.71 -10.89 6.08
N ARG A 270 20.75 -10.44 6.88
CA ARG A 270 20.07 -11.30 7.83
C ARG A 270 18.72 -11.71 7.27
N PHE A 271 18.52 -13.02 7.20
CA PHE A 271 17.25 -13.63 6.85
C PHE A 271 16.50 -13.97 8.12
N TYR A 272 15.24 -13.58 8.15
CA TYR A 272 14.25 -13.90 9.16
C TYR A 272 13.27 -14.88 8.55
N ILE A 273 13.35 -16.13 8.99
CA ILE A 273 12.60 -17.26 8.47
C ILE A 273 11.35 -17.47 9.32
N GLY A 274 10.18 -17.39 8.69
CA GLY A 274 8.87 -17.55 9.29
C GLY A 274 8.70 -18.93 9.92
N THR A 275 8.12 -18.97 11.12
CA THR A 275 7.80 -20.22 11.82
C THR A 275 6.30 -20.37 12.08
N GLY A 276 5.49 -19.44 11.57
CA GLY A 276 4.05 -19.30 11.86
C GLY A 276 3.75 -18.57 13.16
N ASN A 277 4.64 -18.66 14.16
CA ASN A 277 4.49 -17.95 15.44
C ASN A 277 5.57 -16.88 15.67
N GLY A 278 6.25 -16.46 14.61
CA GLY A 278 7.35 -15.50 14.65
C GLY A 278 8.42 -15.85 13.63
N PHE A 279 9.65 -15.41 13.91
CA PHE A 279 10.78 -15.55 13.00
C PHE A 279 12.01 -16.09 13.72
N THR A 280 12.67 -17.07 13.12
CA THR A 280 14.08 -17.40 13.43
C THR A 280 14.99 -16.60 12.51
N ASN A 281 16.26 -16.39 12.86
CA ASN A 281 17.13 -15.62 11.98
C ASN A 281 18.53 -16.21 11.83
N HIS A 282 19.14 -15.98 10.66
CA HIS A 282 20.51 -16.33 10.38
C HIS A 282 21.16 -15.30 9.46
N VAL A 283 22.48 -15.15 9.54
CA VAL A 283 23.24 -14.26 8.65
C VAL A 283 23.70 -15.05 7.44
N LYS A 284 23.42 -14.51 6.25
CA LYS A 284 24.04 -14.92 5.00
C LYS A 284 25.18 -13.94 4.70
N ASN A 285 26.41 -14.42 4.85
CA ASN A 285 27.61 -13.66 4.48
C ASN A 285 27.82 -13.68 2.97
N ASP A 286 28.49 -12.65 2.46
CA ASP A 286 28.94 -12.56 1.06
C ASP A 286 27.82 -12.78 0.05
N PHE A 287 26.65 -12.18 0.28
CA PHE A 287 25.44 -12.38 -0.51
C PHE A 287 25.26 -11.30 -1.60
N LEU A 288 24.68 -10.16 -1.23
CA LEU A 288 24.43 -9.04 -2.12
C LEU A 288 24.96 -7.77 -1.49
N PHE A 289 25.64 -6.93 -2.27
CA PHE A 289 26.10 -5.65 -1.75
C PHE A 289 24.90 -4.72 -1.50
N TYR A 290 24.86 -4.10 -0.33
CA TYR A 290 23.93 -3.03 0.02
C TYR A 290 24.67 -1.78 0.47
N ARG A 291 24.17 -0.61 0.03
CA ARG A 291 24.51 0.69 0.60
C ARG A 291 23.31 1.64 0.52
N ASN A 292 23.24 2.56 1.47
CA ASN A 292 22.25 3.62 1.46
C ASN A 292 22.34 4.44 0.16
N PRO A 293 21.20 4.94 -0.36
CA PRO A 293 21.19 5.83 -1.52
C PRO A 293 22.08 7.06 -1.25
N ILE A 294 23.00 7.35 -2.16
CA ILE A 294 23.85 8.54 -2.05
C ILE A 294 23.29 9.62 -2.98
N LYS A 295 23.13 10.84 -2.44
CA LYS A 295 22.79 12.06 -3.17
C LYS A 295 23.83 13.12 -2.84
N ASP A 296 24.93 13.11 -3.58
CA ASP A 296 26.02 14.06 -3.35
C ASP A 296 26.02 15.14 -4.41
N SER A 297 26.17 16.40 -4.00
CA SER A 297 26.33 17.53 -4.90
C SER A 297 27.81 17.92 -5.01
N SER A 298 28.34 17.97 -6.24
CA SER A 298 29.66 18.51 -6.55
C SER A 298 29.46 19.98 -6.92
N ASN A 299 29.91 20.91 -6.07
CA ASN A 299 29.80 22.36 -6.25
C ASN A 299 28.36 22.89 -6.44
N GLY A 300 27.32 22.15 -6.04
CA GLY A 300 25.91 22.55 -6.16
C GLY A 300 25.29 22.38 -7.55
N TYR A 301 26.09 22.13 -8.59
CA TYR A 301 25.62 22.00 -9.99
C TYR A 301 25.51 20.56 -10.47
N VAL A 302 26.26 19.63 -9.86
CA VAL A 302 26.30 18.22 -10.30
C VAL A 302 25.81 17.32 -9.18
N TRP A 303 24.68 16.64 -9.38
CA TRP A 303 24.12 15.68 -8.44
C TRP A 303 24.44 14.26 -8.87
N ASN A 304 25.21 13.54 -8.04
CA ASN A 304 25.49 12.12 -8.21
C ASN A 304 24.49 11.30 -7.38
N ILE A 305 23.69 10.49 -8.05
CA ILE A 305 22.70 9.60 -7.43
C ILE A 305 23.15 8.17 -7.66
N ASN A 306 23.44 7.47 -6.56
CA ASN A 306 23.78 6.05 -6.58
C ASN A 306 22.74 5.29 -5.78
N GLN A 307 22.12 4.27 -6.38
CA GLN A 307 21.06 3.52 -5.72
C GLN A 307 21.08 2.05 -6.14
N TYR A 308 20.90 1.17 -5.16
CA TYR A 308 20.63 -0.25 -5.37
C TYR A 308 19.12 -0.46 -5.26
N PHE A 309 18.57 -1.16 -6.25
CA PHE A 309 17.19 -1.58 -6.28
C PHE A 309 17.15 -3.10 -6.14
N TYR A 310 16.22 -3.60 -5.33
CA TYR A 310 16.02 -5.01 -5.11
C TYR A 310 14.57 -5.35 -5.43
N SER A 311 14.35 -6.50 -6.04
CA SER A 311 13.03 -7.10 -6.23
C SER A 311 13.09 -8.57 -5.84
N VAL A 312 11.96 -9.06 -5.35
CA VAL A 312 11.80 -10.43 -4.86
C VAL A 312 10.72 -11.10 -5.70
N SER A 313 11.04 -12.28 -6.24
CA SER A 313 10.15 -13.08 -7.09
C SER A 313 10.72 -14.48 -7.25
N ASP A 314 9.90 -15.48 -7.49
CA ASP A 314 10.37 -16.83 -7.88
C ASP A 314 10.77 -16.83 -9.38
N LEU A 315 12.04 -16.57 -9.66
CA LEU A 315 12.55 -16.40 -11.04
C LEU A 315 12.80 -17.74 -11.72
N ASN A 316 13.18 -18.75 -10.94
CA ASN A 316 13.52 -20.08 -11.45
C ASN A 316 12.35 -21.09 -11.35
N ARG A 317 11.23 -20.69 -10.75
CA ARG A 317 10.01 -21.48 -10.52
C ARG A 317 10.23 -22.69 -9.62
N ASP A 318 11.10 -22.58 -8.63
CA ASP A 318 11.37 -23.66 -7.66
C ASP A 318 10.50 -23.58 -6.40
N GLY A 319 9.60 -22.59 -6.33
CA GLY A 319 8.72 -22.35 -5.19
C GLY A 319 9.39 -21.53 -4.09
N LYS A 320 10.61 -21.04 -4.30
CA LYS A 320 11.31 -20.13 -3.40
C LYS A 320 11.51 -18.77 -4.05
N SER A 321 11.58 -17.76 -3.22
CA SER A 321 11.81 -16.40 -3.64
C SER A 321 13.27 -16.17 -3.99
N ASP A 322 13.53 -15.71 -5.21
CA ASP A 322 14.81 -15.18 -5.63
C ASP A 322 14.89 -13.67 -5.40
N ILE A 323 16.11 -13.16 -5.22
CA ILE A 323 16.37 -11.72 -5.12
C ILE A 323 17.17 -11.27 -6.32
N SER A 324 16.62 -10.34 -7.11
CA SER A 324 17.36 -9.65 -8.16
C SER A 324 17.77 -8.25 -7.70
N CYS A 325 19.00 -7.85 -8.03
CA CYS A 325 19.56 -6.55 -7.68
C CYS A 325 19.97 -5.77 -8.93
N THR A 326 19.57 -4.50 -9.00
CA THR A 326 20.02 -3.56 -10.04
C THR A 326 20.71 -2.37 -9.39
N PHE A 327 21.90 -2.03 -9.90
CA PHE A 327 22.61 -0.81 -9.52
C PHE A 327 22.38 0.30 -10.54
N SER A 328 21.98 1.48 -10.08
CA SER A 328 21.84 2.67 -10.91
C SER A 328 22.77 3.78 -10.44
N TYR A 329 23.48 4.36 -11.39
CA TYR A 329 24.24 5.59 -11.23
C TYR A 329 23.71 6.65 -12.18
N ASN A 330 23.36 7.81 -11.64
CA ASN A 330 22.93 8.95 -12.43
C ASN A 330 23.71 10.19 -12.03
N GLN A 331 24.13 10.97 -13.02
CA GLN A 331 24.72 12.28 -12.84
C GLN A 331 23.78 13.32 -13.45
N ILE A 332 23.28 14.24 -12.63
CA ILE A 332 22.39 15.31 -13.07
C ILE A 332 23.16 16.63 -13.01
N ILE A 333 23.29 17.30 -14.15
CA ILE A 333 23.91 18.61 -14.25
C ILE A 333 22.78 19.64 -14.33
N GLN A 334 22.69 20.52 -13.33
CA GLN A 334 21.80 21.68 -13.37
C GLN A 334 22.43 22.74 -14.30
N GLY A 335 21.79 22.95 -15.46
CA GLY A 335 22.18 23.95 -16.45
C GLY A 335 21.61 25.33 -16.15
#